data_AF-A0A8T0GT18-F1
#
_entry.id   AF-A0A8T0GT18-F1
#
_cell.length_a   1.000
_cell.length_b   1.000
_cell.length_c   1.000
_cell.angle_alpha   90.00
_cell.angle_beta   90.00
_cell.angle_gamma   90.00
#
_symmetry.space_group_name_H-M   'P 1'
#
loop_
_entity.id
_entity.type
_entity.pdbx_description
1 polymer ?
#
loop_
_entity_poly.entity_id
_entity_poly.type
_entity_poly.pdbx_seq_one_letter_code
_entity_poly.pdbx_strand_id
1 'polypeptide(L)'
;MDTIKSTGWEDNTRSSCDGEKPGRICEQEVVQTSLALQPTDLYLNQAVPKREANPPRLLCPWMGIVVNIIDNPKTNNSRAQSAAKAAAIKEKFKEYNPERVFMFRDCNGQQSTALLVFKDGFQGLEDALAFQETFVEGGRGRKEWWDEDRPANVTLYGWQATEKDLTINMGKMTEHLKKSCHLKTWDSQFTALKDRIDMVDPLTSKAKKKVEKVAQELDRGRDKMELNLLLRVYPLQERLEMLEHCCAVWR
;
A
#
# COMPACT_ATOMS: atom_id res chain seq x y z
N MET A 1 57.38 -13.47 64.68
CA MET A 1 57.27 -12.01 64.53
C MET A 1 56.26 -11.73 63.40
N ASP A 2 54.97 -11.98 63.63
CA ASP A 2 53.97 -10.97 64.03
C ASP A 2 54.16 -9.58 63.36
N THR A 3 53.20 -8.91 62.70
CA THR A 3 51.73 -8.99 62.67
C THR A 3 51.21 -8.07 61.54
N ILE A 4 50.04 -8.40 60.99
CA ILE A 4 49.13 -7.57 60.16
C ILE A 4 48.70 -6.28 60.90
N LYS A 5 48.43 -5.18 60.17
CA LYS A 5 47.35 -4.14 60.38
C LYS A 5 47.81 -2.83 59.73
N SER A 6 46.98 -1.84 59.40
CA SER A 6 45.58 -1.66 59.00
C SER A 6 45.43 -0.14 58.76
N THR A 7 44.48 0.26 57.91
CA THR A 7 43.57 1.44 58.06
C THR A 7 44.08 2.89 58.20
N GLY A 8 43.31 3.80 57.58
CA GLY A 8 43.26 5.26 57.83
C GLY A 8 43.69 6.04 56.58
N TRP A 9 42.86 6.75 55.79
CA TRP A 9 41.70 7.62 56.09
C TRP A 9 41.99 8.58 57.25
N GLU A 10 42.70 9.66 56.93
CA GLU A 10 42.65 10.93 57.63
C GLU A 10 42.63 12.08 56.60
N ASP A 11 41.51 12.79 56.56
CA ASP A 11 41.38 14.15 56.07
C ASP A 11 42.19 15.10 56.98
N ASN A 12 42.90 16.09 56.42
CA ASN A 12 42.72 17.50 56.85
C ASN A 12 43.50 18.53 56.02
N THR A 13 42.72 19.43 55.40
CA THR A 13 42.87 20.89 55.31
C THR A 13 44.23 21.59 55.54
N ARG A 14 44.63 22.41 54.54
CA ARG A 14 45.11 23.81 54.67
C ARG A 14 45.17 24.46 53.29
N SER A 15 44.21 25.33 52.94
CA SER A 15 44.29 26.80 53.02
C SER A 15 45.33 27.45 52.09
N SER A 16 44.86 28.12 51.02
CA SER A 16 45.30 29.48 50.69
C SER A 16 44.31 30.15 49.73
N CYS A 17 43.86 31.33 50.13
CA CYS A 17 43.18 32.36 49.35
C CYS A 17 44.12 32.82 48.19
N ASP A 18 43.73 33.43 47.06
CA ASP A 18 42.73 34.44 46.68
C ASP A 18 42.41 34.22 45.18
N GLY A 19 41.27 34.57 44.56
CA GLY A 19 40.50 35.80 44.65
C GLY A 19 39.37 35.82 43.60
N GLU A 20 38.42 36.73 43.83
CA GLU A 20 37.37 37.28 42.94
C GLU A 20 36.09 36.46 42.62
N LYS A 21 35.02 36.89 43.32
CA LYS A 21 33.56 36.80 43.06
C LYS A 21 33.15 37.85 41.99
N PRO A 22 31.94 37.87 41.37
CA PRO A 22 30.60 37.56 41.93
C PRO A 22 29.66 36.74 41.00
N GLY A 23 28.49 36.24 41.38
CA GLY A 23 27.64 36.49 42.54
C GLY A 23 26.52 35.45 42.71
N ARG A 24 25.86 35.57 43.86
CA ARG A 24 24.90 34.67 44.54
C ARG A 24 23.66 34.33 43.69
N ILE A 25 23.22 33.07 43.65
CA ILE A 25 22.30 32.35 44.59
C ILE A 25 20.95 33.08 44.76
N CYS A 26 19.84 32.40 44.41
CA CYS A 26 18.79 31.98 45.36
C CYS A 26 17.65 31.28 44.62
N GLU A 27 17.26 30.13 45.16
CA GLU A 27 16.02 29.43 44.83
C GLU A 27 14.80 30.22 45.33
N GLN A 28 13.65 29.85 44.74
CA GLN A 28 12.26 30.06 45.16
C GLN A 28 11.60 31.39 44.80
N GLU A 29 10.74 31.35 43.78
CA GLU A 29 9.38 31.87 43.91
C GLU A 29 8.42 31.11 42.97
N VAL A 30 7.48 30.38 43.56
CA VAL A 30 6.29 29.87 42.88
C VAL A 30 5.31 31.03 42.81
N VAL A 31 5.05 31.55 41.61
CA VAL A 31 3.87 32.39 41.34
C VAL A 31 3.21 31.86 40.07
N GLN A 32 2.02 31.27 40.25
CA GLN A 32 1.09 30.99 39.17
C GLN A 32 0.78 32.28 38.41
N THR A 33 1.03 32.30 37.11
CA THR A 33 0.22 33.11 36.19
C THR A 33 -0.33 32.21 35.12
N SER A 34 -1.66 32.04 35.17
CA SER A 34 -2.43 31.43 34.11
C SER A 34 -2.19 32.18 32.80
N LEU A 35 -1.57 31.55 31.82
CA LEU A 35 -1.81 31.88 30.42
C LEU A 35 -2.67 30.78 29.83
N ALA A 36 -3.90 31.15 29.48
CA ALA A 36 -4.83 30.31 28.74
C ALA A 36 -4.15 29.82 27.46
N LEU A 37 -4.05 28.49 27.31
CA LEU A 37 -3.67 27.88 26.04
C LEU A 37 -4.78 28.19 25.03
N GLN A 38 -4.50 29.07 24.07
CA GLN A 38 -5.39 29.28 22.94
C GLN A 38 -5.28 28.09 21.98
N PRO A 39 -6.41 27.56 21.45
CA PRO A 39 -6.41 26.40 20.59
C PRO A 39 -6.08 26.79 19.14
N THR A 40 -4.82 27.11 18.83
CA THR A 40 -4.41 27.23 17.41
C THR A 40 -2.94 27.05 17.06
N ASP A 41 -2.06 26.65 17.98
CA ASP A 41 -0.68 26.36 17.60
C ASP A 41 -0.60 24.95 16.98
N LEU A 42 -1.04 24.85 15.72
CA LEU A 42 -0.68 23.77 14.82
C LEU A 42 0.85 23.65 14.81
N TYR A 43 1.37 22.58 15.40
CA TYR A 43 2.79 22.24 15.40
C TYR A 43 3.27 21.88 13.99
N LEU A 44 3.48 22.90 13.16
CA LEU A 44 4.00 22.81 11.77
C LEU A 44 5.54 22.79 11.72
N ASN A 45 6.23 22.58 12.84
CA ASN A 45 7.69 22.59 12.93
C ASN A 45 8.36 21.30 12.40
N GLN A 46 7.62 20.47 11.68
CA GLN A 46 8.17 19.30 11.01
C GLN A 46 8.79 19.73 9.68
N ALA A 47 10.01 19.30 9.40
CA ALA A 47 10.61 19.49 8.10
C ALA A 47 9.70 18.86 7.04
N VAL A 48 9.17 19.68 6.13
CA VAL A 48 8.39 19.18 5.00
C VAL A 48 9.30 18.27 4.17
N PRO A 49 8.94 16.99 3.95
CA PRO A 49 9.73 16.11 3.11
C PRO A 49 9.91 16.76 1.74
N LYS A 50 11.15 17.09 1.39
CA LYS A 50 11.47 17.68 0.09
C LYS A 50 11.15 16.63 -0.97
N ARG A 51 10.30 16.99 -1.94
CA ARG A 51 10.03 16.14 -3.10
C ARG A 51 11.36 15.74 -3.74
N GLU A 52 11.63 14.44 -3.81
CA GLU A 52 12.84 13.95 -4.45
C GLU A 52 12.88 14.44 -5.91
N ALA A 53 14.04 14.89 -6.36
CA ALA A 53 14.22 15.43 -7.71
C ALA A 53 13.97 14.37 -8.79
N ASN A 54 14.09 13.09 -8.44
CA ASN A 54 13.72 11.96 -9.27
C ASN A 54 12.55 11.23 -8.62
N PRO A 55 11.41 11.06 -9.29
CA PRO A 55 10.33 10.25 -8.74
C PRO A 55 10.81 8.81 -8.53
N PRO A 56 10.39 8.14 -7.44
CA PRO A 56 10.77 6.77 -7.17
C PRO A 56 10.40 5.89 -8.36
N ARG A 57 11.40 5.12 -8.83
CA ARG A 57 11.21 4.18 -9.94
C ARG A 57 10.60 2.90 -9.39
N LEU A 58 9.63 2.40 -10.13
CA LEU A 58 8.88 1.22 -9.81
C LEU A 58 9.40 0.04 -10.63
N LEU A 59 9.62 -1.08 -9.97
CA LEU A 59 10.04 -2.30 -10.65
C LEU A 59 8.81 -3.02 -11.21
N CYS A 60 8.77 -3.20 -12.54
CA CYS A 60 7.69 -3.88 -13.23
C CYS A 60 8.18 -5.19 -13.89
N PRO A 61 7.37 -6.26 -13.92
CA PRO A 61 6.06 -6.39 -13.26
C PRO A 61 6.18 -6.29 -11.73
N TRP A 62 5.08 -6.01 -11.03
CA TRP A 62 5.10 -5.89 -9.57
C TRP A 62 5.48 -7.24 -8.96
N MET A 63 6.44 -7.23 -8.05
CA MET A 63 6.91 -8.46 -7.43
C MET A 63 7.08 -8.31 -5.92
N GLY A 64 6.85 -9.41 -5.22
CA GLY A 64 7.12 -9.58 -3.79
C GLY A 64 8.27 -10.56 -3.61
N ILE A 65 9.20 -10.22 -2.73
CA ILE A 65 10.31 -11.09 -2.33
C ILE A 65 9.95 -11.71 -0.99
N VAL A 66 10.13 -13.03 -0.86
CA VAL A 66 10.02 -13.77 0.41
C VAL A 66 11.32 -14.53 0.63
N VAL A 67 11.96 -14.31 1.78
CA VAL A 67 13.23 -14.94 2.17
C VAL A 67 13.07 -15.80 3.42
N ASN A 68 14.16 -16.48 3.80
CA ASN A 68 14.23 -17.42 4.91
C ASN A 68 13.35 -18.67 4.73
N ILE A 69 13.14 -19.11 3.50
CA ILE A 69 12.44 -20.36 3.23
C ILE A 69 13.45 -21.48 3.45
N ILE A 70 13.37 -22.15 4.61
CA ILE A 70 14.25 -23.27 4.92
C ILE A 70 13.94 -24.43 3.97
N ASP A 71 14.97 -24.89 3.27
CA ASP A 71 14.88 -26.05 2.40
C ASP A 71 15.68 -27.22 3.00
N ASN A 72 15.15 -28.43 2.94
CA ASN A 72 15.87 -29.59 3.43
C ASN A 72 16.99 -29.93 2.42
N PRO A 73 18.26 -29.94 2.82
CA PRO A 73 19.38 -30.22 1.91
C PRO A 73 19.32 -31.65 1.32
N LYS A 74 18.58 -32.57 1.96
CA LYS A 74 18.41 -33.97 1.52
C LYS A 74 17.33 -34.16 0.45
N THR A 75 16.48 -33.15 0.20
CA THR A 75 15.46 -33.24 -0.84
C THR A 75 16.09 -33.05 -2.22
N ASN A 76 15.81 -33.97 -3.15
CA ASN A 76 16.31 -33.88 -4.51
C ASN A 76 15.81 -32.59 -5.19
N ASN A 77 16.69 -31.92 -5.93
CA ASN A 77 16.32 -30.72 -6.70
C ASN A 77 15.66 -31.08 -8.04
N SER A 78 14.70 -32.00 -8.02
CA SER A 78 13.94 -32.29 -9.22
C SER A 78 13.07 -31.09 -9.58
N ARG A 79 12.86 -30.88 -10.88
CA ARG A 79 11.96 -29.83 -11.39
C ARG A 79 10.56 -29.94 -10.79
N ALA A 80 10.09 -31.16 -10.53
CA ALA A 80 8.81 -31.44 -9.89
C ALA A 80 8.75 -30.93 -8.44
N GLN A 81 9.80 -31.14 -7.63
CA GLN A 81 9.83 -30.61 -6.26
C GLN A 81 9.88 -29.09 -6.21
N SER A 82 10.65 -28.45 -7.10
CA SER A 82 10.66 -26.98 -7.20
C SER A 82 9.28 -26.42 -7.57
N ALA A 83 8.55 -27.08 -8.48
CA ALA A 83 7.19 -26.70 -8.84
C ALA A 83 6.21 -26.89 -7.67
N ALA A 84 6.31 -28.00 -6.93
CA ALA A 84 5.48 -28.23 -5.75
C ALA A 84 5.72 -27.19 -4.65
N LYS A 85 6.98 -26.79 -4.42
CA LYS A 85 7.33 -25.70 -3.49
C LYS A 85 6.77 -24.36 -3.93
N ALA A 86 6.91 -24.01 -5.21
CA ALA A 86 6.33 -22.80 -5.77
C ALA A 86 4.80 -22.78 -5.61
N ALA A 87 4.13 -23.92 -5.81
CA ALA A 87 2.69 -24.05 -5.59
C ALA A 87 2.30 -23.89 -4.12
N ALA A 88 3.08 -24.45 -3.18
CA ALA A 88 2.84 -24.28 -1.74
C ALA A 88 3.01 -22.82 -1.29
N ILE A 89 4.02 -22.11 -1.81
CA ILE A 89 4.20 -20.67 -1.57
C ILE A 89 3.03 -19.88 -2.19
N LYS A 90 2.62 -20.21 -3.41
CA LYS A 90 1.48 -19.57 -4.06
C LYS A 90 0.19 -19.74 -3.25
N GLU A 91 -0.06 -20.95 -2.73
CA GLU A 91 -1.22 -21.23 -1.87
C GLU A 91 -1.14 -20.48 -0.54
N LYS A 92 0.04 -20.41 0.08
CA LYS A 92 0.26 -19.68 1.34
C LYS A 92 -0.06 -18.18 1.22
N PHE A 93 0.27 -17.59 0.07
CA PHE A 93 0.08 -16.16 -0.20
C PHE A 93 -1.09 -15.89 -1.16
N LYS A 94 -2.07 -16.81 -1.24
CA LYS A 94 -3.18 -16.70 -2.20
C LYS A 94 -4.05 -15.47 -1.99
N GLU A 95 -4.12 -14.94 -0.78
CA GLU A 95 -4.90 -13.74 -0.43
C GLU A 95 -4.41 -12.49 -1.18
N TYR A 96 -3.13 -12.45 -1.57
CA TYR A 96 -2.53 -11.37 -2.35
C TYR A 96 -2.52 -11.65 -3.87
N ASN A 97 -3.27 -12.65 -4.34
CA ASN A 97 -3.44 -12.95 -5.76
C ASN A 97 -2.15 -13.05 -6.62
N PRO A 98 -1.06 -13.73 -6.18
CA PRO A 98 0.14 -13.89 -7.01
C PRO A 98 -0.16 -14.67 -8.29
N GLU A 99 0.22 -14.15 -9.45
CA GLU A 99 0.06 -14.83 -10.74
C GLU A 99 1.06 -15.98 -10.87
N ARG A 100 2.33 -15.72 -10.54
CA ARG A 100 3.43 -16.68 -10.68
C ARG A 100 4.35 -16.62 -9.47
N VAL A 101 5.00 -17.76 -9.18
CA VAL A 101 6.01 -17.85 -8.12
C VAL A 101 7.26 -18.50 -8.69
N PHE A 102 8.40 -17.85 -8.52
CA PHE A 102 9.71 -18.39 -8.82
C PHE A 102 10.47 -18.70 -7.54
N MET A 103 11.13 -19.85 -7.50
CA MET A 103 11.94 -20.28 -6.37
C MET A 103 13.42 -20.21 -6.74
N PHE A 104 14.21 -19.56 -5.90
CA PHE A 104 15.67 -19.44 -6.02
C PHE A 104 16.31 -20.06 -4.80
N ARG A 105 17.42 -20.75 -4.99
CA ARG A 105 18.23 -21.28 -3.89
C ARG A 105 19.44 -20.39 -3.70
N ASP A 106 19.77 -20.10 -2.45
CA ASP A 106 20.98 -19.38 -2.09
C ASP A 106 22.25 -20.19 -2.45
N CYS A 107 23.38 -19.51 -2.61
CA CYS A 107 24.68 -20.15 -2.91
C CYS A 107 25.07 -21.20 -1.86
N ASN A 108 24.66 -21.02 -0.60
CA ASN A 108 24.92 -21.96 0.49
C ASN A 108 23.95 -23.16 0.52
N GLY A 109 22.92 -23.15 -0.33
CA GLY A 109 22.05 -24.28 -0.58
C GLY A 109 21.03 -24.64 0.51
N GLN A 110 21.07 -23.98 1.67
CA GLN A 110 20.22 -24.25 2.82
C GLN A 110 18.95 -23.38 2.88
N GLN A 111 19.03 -22.16 2.35
CA GLN A 111 17.91 -21.22 2.30
C GLN A 111 17.46 -21.01 0.86
N SER A 112 16.16 -20.84 0.69
CA SER A 112 15.53 -20.49 -0.56
C SER A 112 14.83 -19.14 -0.43
N THR A 113 14.74 -18.46 -1.57
CA THR A 113 14.02 -17.20 -1.75
C THR A 113 12.92 -17.44 -2.77
N ALA A 114 11.72 -16.96 -2.49
CA ALA A 114 10.62 -16.94 -3.44
C ALA A 114 10.41 -15.53 -3.99
N LEU A 115 10.10 -15.46 -5.27
CA LEU A 115 9.69 -14.24 -5.96
C LEU A 115 8.25 -14.44 -6.44
N LEU A 116 7.34 -13.69 -5.86
CA LEU A 116 5.93 -13.65 -6.24
C LEU A 116 5.78 -12.58 -7.32
N VAL A 117 5.20 -12.92 -8.46
CA VAL A 117 4.87 -11.97 -9.53
C VAL A 117 3.38 -11.71 -9.47
N PHE A 118 2.99 -10.46 -9.34
CA PHE A 118 1.60 -10.02 -9.34
C PHE A 118 1.18 -9.56 -10.73
N LYS A 119 -0.14 -9.37 -10.89
CA LYS A 119 -0.77 -8.94 -12.13
C LYS A 119 -0.25 -7.59 -12.58
N ASP A 120 -0.10 -7.36 -13.89
CA ASP A 120 0.26 -6.03 -14.39
C ASP A 120 -0.89 -5.02 -14.18
N GLY A 121 -0.55 -3.77 -13.89
CA GLY A 121 -1.52 -2.70 -13.61
C GLY A 121 -1.77 -2.44 -12.12
N PHE A 122 -2.70 -1.53 -11.81
CA PHE A 122 -2.87 -0.97 -10.46
C PHE A 122 -3.33 -2.01 -9.44
N GLN A 123 -4.19 -2.95 -9.82
CA GLN A 123 -4.61 -4.02 -8.93
C GLN A 123 -3.43 -4.84 -8.41
N GLY A 124 -2.49 -5.23 -9.27
CA GLY A 124 -1.33 -6.00 -8.83
C GLY A 124 -0.31 -5.18 -8.04
N LEU A 125 -0.32 -3.85 -8.19
CA LEU A 125 0.44 -2.96 -7.31
C LEU A 125 -0.18 -2.94 -5.91
N GLU A 126 -1.50 -2.79 -5.82
CA GLU A 126 -2.24 -2.86 -4.56
C GLU A 126 -2.00 -4.21 -3.86
N ASP A 127 -2.11 -5.32 -4.60
CA ASP A 127 -1.83 -6.66 -4.09
C ASP A 127 -0.39 -6.78 -3.56
N ALA A 128 0.60 -6.23 -4.28
CA ALA A 128 2.01 -6.24 -3.86
C ALA A 128 2.28 -5.37 -2.62
N LEU A 129 1.58 -4.25 -2.49
CA LEU A 129 1.68 -3.36 -1.33
C LEU A 129 1.03 -3.96 -0.10
N ALA A 130 -0.17 -4.53 -0.24
CA ALA A 130 -0.84 -5.28 0.83
C ALA A 130 0.03 -6.44 1.32
N PHE A 131 0.64 -7.19 0.39
CA PHE A 131 1.62 -8.21 0.72
C PHE A 131 2.75 -7.64 1.58
N GLN A 132 3.38 -6.53 1.18
CA GLN A 132 4.45 -5.92 1.96
C GLN A 132 3.99 -5.47 3.35
N GLU A 133 2.82 -4.84 3.43
CA GLU A 133 2.27 -4.27 4.66
C GLU A 133 2.15 -5.34 5.75
N THR A 134 1.66 -6.53 5.41
CA THR A 134 1.54 -7.63 6.39
C THR A 134 2.86 -8.12 7.00
N PHE A 135 3.96 -8.01 6.25
CA PHE A 135 5.30 -8.28 6.78
C PHE A 135 5.80 -7.13 7.64
N VAL A 136 5.56 -5.90 7.24
CA VAL A 136 5.96 -4.69 7.99
C VAL A 136 5.22 -4.63 9.34
N GLU A 137 3.90 -4.82 9.36
CA GLU A 137 3.09 -4.88 10.58
C GLU A 137 3.56 -5.99 11.53
N GLY A 138 4.00 -7.11 10.96
CA GLY A 138 4.55 -8.23 11.72
C GLY A 138 6.01 -8.08 12.15
N GLY A 139 6.67 -6.94 11.89
CA GLY A 139 8.10 -6.76 12.19
C GLY A 139 9.01 -7.73 11.43
N ARG A 140 8.62 -8.11 10.21
CA ARG A 140 9.29 -9.07 9.33
C ARG A 140 9.49 -8.50 7.92
N GLY A 141 9.55 -7.18 7.82
CA GLY A 141 9.74 -6.48 6.57
C GLY A 141 11.19 -6.53 6.10
N ARG A 142 11.46 -5.73 5.06
CA ARG A 142 12.81 -5.51 4.53
C ARG A 142 13.77 -5.12 5.66
N LYS A 143 13.45 -4.06 6.41
CA LYS A 143 14.35 -3.50 7.42
C LYS A 143 14.82 -4.57 8.42
N GLU A 144 13.87 -5.37 8.91
CA GLU A 144 14.13 -6.40 9.91
C GLU A 144 14.91 -7.60 9.33
N TRP A 145 14.87 -7.81 8.01
CA TRP A 145 15.75 -8.78 7.35
C TRP A 145 17.21 -8.33 7.27
N TRP A 146 17.51 -7.03 7.26
CA TRP A 146 18.90 -6.55 7.27
C TRP A 146 19.38 -6.10 8.65
N ASP A 147 18.57 -6.31 9.69
CA ASP A 147 18.96 -6.05 11.07
C ASP A 147 19.97 -7.10 11.56
N GLU A 148 21.04 -6.64 12.21
CA GLU A 148 22.08 -7.51 12.78
C GLU A 148 21.55 -8.26 14.01
N ASP A 149 20.63 -7.65 14.75
CA ASP A 149 20.00 -8.22 15.96
C ASP A 149 18.78 -9.09 15.62
N ARG A 150 18.56 -9.40 14.33
CA ARG A 150 17.42 -10.21 13.89
C ARG A 150 17.45 -11.57 14.62
N PRO A 151 16.32 -12.00 15.24
CA PRO A 151 16.26 -13.28 15.93
C PRO A 151 16.59 -14.43 14.96
N ALA A 152 17.37 -15.40 15.44
CA ALA A 152 17.70 -16.63 14.71
C ALA A 152 16.49 -17.59 14.64
N ASN A 153 15.38 -17.12 14.10
CA ASN A 153 14.13 -17.86 13.99
C ASN A 153 13.89 -18.37 12.56
N VAL A 154 12.92 -19.28 12.42
CA VAL A 154 12.51 -19.88 11.14
C VAL A 154 11.41 -19.03 10.46
N THR A 155 11.25 -17.76 10.84
CA THR A 155 10.15 -16.94 10.32
C THR A 155 10.47 -16.40 8.93
N LEU A 156 9.44 -16.31 8.08
CA LEU A 156 9.56 -15.71 6.76
C LEU A 156 9.62 -14.19 6.89
N TYR A 157 10.42 -13.58 6.02
CA TYR A 157 10.48 -12.14 5.83
C TYR A 157 10.07 -11.81 4.40
N GLY A 158 9.49 -10.64 4.18
CA GLY A 158 9.02 -10.26 2.86
C GLY A 158 8.83 -8.76 2.65
N TRP A 159 8.93 -8.34 1.39
CA TRP A 159 8.76 -6.95 0.96
C TRP A 159 8.46 -6.87 -0.54
N GLN A 160 7.94 -5.73 -0.98
CA GLN A 160 7.77 -5.42 -2.41
C GLN A 160 9.15 -5.12 -3.02
N ALA A 161 9.42 -5.73 -4.18
CA ALA A 161 10.71 -5.59 -4.86
C ALA A 161 10.88 -4.17 -5.41
N THR A 162 12.02 -3.57 -5.10
CA THR A 162 12.37 -2.19 -5.47
C THR A 162 13.64 -2.15 -6.32
N GLU A 163 14.00 -0.98 -6.83
CA GLU A 163 15.27 -0.76 -7.54
C GLU A 163 16.49 -1.19 -6.72
N LYS A 164 16.42 -1.09 -5.38
CA LYS A 164 17.50 -1.54 -4.47
C LYS A 164 17.78 -3.04 -4.60
N ASP A 165 16.79 -3.85 -4.93
CA ASP A 165 16.94 -5.31 -5.04
C ASP A 165 17.68 -5.74 -6.32
N LEU A 166 17.87 -4.82 -7.28
CA LEU A 166 18.71 -5.04 -8.45
C LEU A 166 20.21 -4.96 -8.13
N THR A 167 20.60 -4.27 -7.06
CA THR A 167 22.01 -4.09 -6.70
C THR A 167 22.48 -5.04 -5.59
N ILE A 168 21.55 -5.57 -4.79
CA ILE A 168 21.87 -6.50 -3.70
C ILE A 168 22.31 -7.84 -4.26
N ASN A 169 23.35 -8.42 -3.65
CA ASN A 169 23.81 -9.77 -3.96
C ASN A 169 22.90 -10.84 -3.33
N MET A 170 21.80 -11.20 -4.01
CA MET A 170 20.94 -12.34 -3.65
C MET A 170 21.06 -13.46 -4.71
N GLY A 171 22.22 -13.56 -5.35
CA GLY A 171 22.56 -14.60 -6.34
C GLY A 171 21.62 -14.63 -7.55
N LYS A 172 21.11 -15.82 -7.86
CA LYS A 172 20.27 -16.09 -9.04
C LYS A 172 18.98 -15.27 -9.09
N MET A 173 18.45 -14.86 -7.93
CA MET A 173 17.27 -14.01 -7.90
C MET A 173 17.57 -12.63 -8.48
N THR A 174 18.67 -12.00 -8.05
CA THR A 174 19.09 -10.68 -8.56
C THR A 174 19.33 -10.72 -10.08
N GLU A 175 19.96 -11.79 -10.58
CA GLU A 175 20.13 -12.00 -12.02
C GLU A 175 18.79 -12.12 -12.76
N HIS A 176 17.83 -12.83 -12.17
CA HIS A 176 16.48 -12.96 -12.74
C HIS A 176 15.77 -11.60 -12.78
N LEU A 177 15.85 -10.81 -11.71
CA LEU A 177 15.27 -9.47 -11.67
C LEU A 177 15.87 -8.57 -12.76
N LYS A 178 17.20 -8.56 -12.92
CA LYS A 178 17.86 -7.76 -13.97
C LYS A 178 17.43 -8.16 -15.39
N LYS A 179 17.13 -9.44 -15.62
CA LYS A 179 16.73 -9.95 -16.93
C LYS A 179 15.24 -9.77 -17.23
N SER A 180 14.40 -9.88 -16.21
CA SER A 180 12.94 -9.96 -16.38
C SER A 180 12.19 -8.67 -16.05
N CYS A 181 12.85 -7.71 -15.42
CA CYS A 181 12.21 -6.52 -14.90
C CYS A 181 12.64 -5.24 -15.64
N HIS A 182 11.72 -4.30 -15.70
CA HIS A 182 11.94 -2.96 -16.24
C HIS A 182 11.55 -1.93 -15.19
N LEU A 183 12.34 -0.86 -15.08
CA LEU A 183 12.00 0.27 -14.23
C LEU A 183 11.01 1.17 -14.96
N LYS A 184 9.85 1.40 -14.35
CA LYS A 184 8.85 2.38 -14.82
C LYS A 184 8.77 3.55 -13.85
N THR A 185 8.38 4.70 -14.37
CA THR A 185 8.01 5.87 -13.54
C THR A 185 6.51 5.86 -13.28
N TRP A 186 6.10 6.52 -12.20
CA TRP A 186 4.69 6.76 -11.90
C TRP A 186 3.98 7.45 -13.06
N ASP A 187 4.61 8.44 -13.68
CA ASP A 187 4.05 9.18 -14.83
C ASP A 187 3.71 8.27 -16.01
N SER A 188 4.56 7.27 -16.29
CA SER A 188 4.30 6.30 -17.35
C SER A 188 3.06 5.44 -17.04
N GLN A 189 2.88 5.04 -15.78
CA GLN A 189 1.72 4.26 -15.36
C GLN A 189 0.42 5.09 -15.38
N PHE A 190 0.50 6.36 -14.97
CA PHE A 190 -0.64 7.30 -15.02
C PHE A 190 -1.06 7.62 -16.44
N THR A 191 -0.10 7.85 -17.33
CA THR A 191 -0.37 8.09 -18.75
C THR A 191 -1.09 6.89 -19.38
N ALA A 192 -0.59 5.67 -19.14
CA ALA A 192 -1.23 4.46 -19.64
C ALA A 192 -2.66 4.24 -19.10
N LEU A 193 -2.96 4.66 -17.88
CA LEU A 193 -4.34 4.66 -17.37
C LEU A 193 -5.21 5.70 -18.07
N LYS A 194 -4.70 6.91 -18.20
CA LYS A 194 -5.42 8.01 -18.84
C LYS A 194 -5.82 7.64 -20.26
N ASP A 195 -4.89 7.08 -21.03
CA ASP A 195 -5.16 6.62 -22.40
C ASP A 195 -6.28 5.56 -22.46
N ARG A 196 -6.34 4.66 -21.46
CA ARG A 196 -7.41 3.65 -21.36
C ARG A 196 -8.76 4.28 -20.99
N ILE A 197 -8.78 5.26 -20.10
CA ILE A 197 -10.00 5.99 -19.73
C ILE A 197 -10.53 6.76 -20.94
N ASP A 198 -9.64 7.50 -21.62
CA ASP A 198 -9.97 8.30 -22.81
C ASP A 198 -10.52 7.41 -23.95
N MET A 199 -10.11 6.13 -24.03
CA MET A 199 -10.66 5.15 -24.97
C MET A 199 -12.06 4.64 -24.58
N VAL A 200 -12.37 4.53 -23.29
CA VAL A 200 -13.64 3.99 -22.78
C VAL A 200 -14.76 5.03 -22.76
N ASP A 201 -14.44 6.31 -22.54
CA ASP A 201 -15.42 7.39 -22.44
C ASP A 201 -16.31 7.58 -23.71
N PRO A 202 -15.77 7.50 -24.93
CA PRO A 202 -16.60 7.54 -26.14
C PRO A 202 -17.55 6.33 -26.24
N LEU A 203 -17.14 5.17 -25.74
CA LEU A 203 -17.97 3.95 -25.78
C LEU A 203 -19.11 4.03 -24.77
N THR A 204 -18.84 4.49 -23.55
CA THR A 204 -19.87 4.66 -22.50
C THR A 204 -20.89 5.72 -22.90
N SER A 205 -20.45 6.84 -23.48
CA SER A 205 -21.36 7.88 -23.98
C SER A 205 -22.24 7.38 -25.14
N LYS A 206 -21.68 6.59 -26.07
CA LYS A 206 -22.45 5.95 -27.15
C LYS A 206 -23.46 4.92 -26.61
N ALA A 207 -23.08 4.13 -25.61
CA ALA A 207 -23.97 3.18 -24.96
C ALA A 207 -25.15 3.90 -24.27
N LYS A 208 -24.87 4.95 -23.49
CA LYS A 208 -25.90 5.78 -22.84
C LYS A 208 -26.90 6.34 -23.85
N LYS A 209 -26.44 6.91 -24.97
CA LYS A 209 -27.32 7.42 -26.04
C LYS A 209 -28.23 6.36 -26.64
N LYS A 210 -27.74 5.12 -26.82
CA LYS A 210 -28.56 4.02 -27.33
C LYS A 210 -29.62 3.59 -26.33
N VAL A 211 -29.27 3.49 -25.05
CA VAL A 211 -30.21 3.16 -23.97
C VAL A 211 -31.32 4.21 -23.89
N GLU A 212 -30.97 5.49 -23.93
CA GLU A 212 -31.93 6.60 -23.92
C GLU A 212 -32.90 6.53 -25.11
N LYS A 213 -32.39 6.24 -26.32
CA LYS A 213 -33.24 6.08 -27.50
C LYS A 213 -34.22 4.92 -27.33
N VAL A 214 -33.76 3.77 -26.82
CA VAL A 214 -34.64 2.60 -26.61
C VAL A 214 -35.70 2.91 -25.56
N ALA A 215 -35.35 3.60 -24.47
CA ALA A 215 -36.31 4.02 -23.44
C ALA A 215 -37.41 4.91 -24.04
N GLN A 216 -37.04 5.90 -24.86
CA GLN A 216 -38.01 6.78 -25.52
C GLN A 216 -38.96 6.04 -26.48
N GLU A 217 -38.47 5.04 -27.21
CA GLU A 217 -39.33 4.21 -28.07
C GLU A 217 -40.29 3.31 -27.27
N LEU A 218 -39.85 2.80 -26.12
CA LEU A 218 -40.70 2.02 -25.22
C LEU A 218 -41.82 2.87 -24.60
N ASP A 219 -41.50 4.09 -24.17
CA ASP A 219 -42.50 5.03 -23.64
C ASP A 219 -43.54 5.40 -24.71
N ARG A 220 -43.09 5.72 -25.93
CA ARG A 220 -43.99 5.92 -27.07
C ARG A 220 -44.88 4.70 -27.35
N GLY A 221 -44.33 3.50 -27.26
CA GLY A 221 -45.07 2.25 -27.44
C GLY A 221 -46.15 2.06 -26.37
N ARG A 222 -45.83 2.38 -25.12
CA ARG A 222 -46.74 2.32 -23.97
C ARG A 222 -47.89 3.31 -24.13
N ASP A 223 -47.59 4.57 -24.43
CA ASP A 223 -48.59 5.63 -24.62
C ASP A 223 -49.56 5.25 -25.75
N LYS A 224 -49.03 4.72 -26.85
CA LYS A 224 -49.86 4.26 -27.98
C LYS A 224 -50.73 3.05 -27.60
N MET A 225 -50.25 2.16 -26.76
CA MET A 225 -51.02 1.03 -26.25
C MET A 225 -52.13 1.48 -25.30
N GLU A 226 -51.83 2.38 -24.36
CA GLU A 226 -52.84 2.98 -23.47
C GLU A 226 -53.93 3.71 -24.26
N LEU A 227 -53.54 4.52 -25.24
CA LEU A 227 -54.50 5.23 -26.09
C LEU A 227 -55.39 4.26 -26.86
N ASN A 228 -54.82 3.18 -27.41
CA ASN A 228 -55.60 2.15 -28.10
C ASN A 228 -56.57 1.41 -27.16
N LEU A 229 -56.18 1.15 -25.91
CA LEU A 229 -57.05 0.55 -24.90
C LEU A 229 -58.22 1.47 -24.57
N LEU A 230 -57.97 2.77 -24.31
CA LEU A 230 -59.03 3.76 -24.09
C LEU A 230 -60.01 3.83 -25.28
N LEU A 231 -59.49 3.84 -26.52
CA LEU A 231 -60.32 3.89 -27.73
C LEU A 231 -61.17 2.62 -27.94
N ARG A 232 -60.82 1.47 -27.34
CA ARG A 232 -61.60 0.24 -27.42
C ARG A 232 -62.61 0.10 -26.29
N VAL A 233 -62.27 0.57 -25.09
CA VAL A 233 -63.11 0.41 -23.89
C VAL A 233 -64.29 1.38 -23.87
N TYR A 234 -64.11 2.61 -24.35
CA TYR A 234 -65.19 3.62 -24.36
C TYR A 234 -65.93 3.64 -25.71
N PRO A 235 -67.27 3.61 -25.76
CA PRO A 235 -68.05 3.84 -26.98
C PRO A 235 -67.72 5.21 -27.62
N LEU A 236 -67.90 5.36 -28.93
CA LEU A 236 -67.59 6.62 -29.65
C LEU A 236 -68.36 7.84 -29.10
N GLN A 237 -69.54 7.62 -28.53
CA GLN A 237 -70.44 8.67 -28.08
C GLN A 237 -69.95 9.35 -26.79
N GLU A 238 -69.47 8.59 -25.79
CA GLU A 238 -68.89 9.15 -24.55
C GLU A 238 -67.56 9.88 -24.80
N ARG A 239 -66.82 9.51 -25.85
CA ARG A 239 -65.54 10.16 -26.22
C ARG A 239 -65.73 11.57 -26.78
N LEU A 240 -66.83 11.81 -27.50
CA LEU A 240 -67.19 13.13 -28.01
C LEU A 240 -67.60 14.07 -26.86
N GLU A 241 -68.41 13.57 -25.91
CA GLU A 241 -68.83 14.34 -24.74
C GLU A 241 -67.65 14.76 -23.85
N MET A 242 -66.68 13.86 -23.61
CA MET A 242 -65.48 14.19 -22.83
C MET A 242 -64.59 15.26 -23.49
N LEU A 243 -64.41 15.20 -24.82
CA LEU A 243 -63.59 16.17 -25.55
C LEU A 243 -64.27 17.55 -25.61
N GLU A 244 -65.60 17.58 -25.82
CA GLU A 244 -66.37 18.82 -25.78
C GLU A 244 -66.34 19.48 -24.39
N HIS A 245 -66.43 18.69 -23.31
CA HIS A 245 -66.33 19.21 -21.95
C HIS A 245 -64.93 19.77 -21.64
N CYS A 246 -63.86 19.07 -22.04
CA CYS A 246 -62.49 19.56 -21.89
C CYS A 246 -62.23 20.85 -22.68
N CYS A 247 -62.78 20.98 -23.90
CA CYS A 247 -62.68 22.21 -24.69
C CYS A 247 -63.52 23.37 -24.13
N ALA A 248 -64.65 23.08 -23.46
CA ALA A 248 -65.47 24.11 -22.81
C ALA A 248 -64.84 24.66 -21.52
N VAL A 249 -64.06 23.85 -20.80
CA VAL A 249 -63.36 24.26 -19.56
C VAL A 249 -62.11 25.12 -19.84
N TRP A 250 -61.57 25.09 -21.06
CA TRP A 250 -60.40 25.86 -21.48
C TRP A 250 -60.72 27.12 -22.33
N ARG A 251 -61.99 27.54 -22.41
CA ARG A 251 -62.40 28.88 -22.91
C ARG A 251 -62.78 29.78 -21.75
#